data_AF-A0A819UH73-F1
#
_entry.id   AF-A0A819UH73-F1
#
_cell.length_a   1.000
_cell.length_b   1.000
_cell.length_c   1.000
_cell.angle_alpha   90.00
_cell.angle_beta   90.00
_cell.angle_gamma   90.00
#
_symmetry.space_group_name_H-M   'P 1'
#
loop_
_entity.id
_entity.type
_entity.pdbx_description
1 polymer ?
#
loop_
_entity_poly.entity_id
_entity_poly.type
_entity_poly.pdbx_seq_one_letter_code
_entity_poly.pdbx_strand_id
1 'polypeptide(L)'
;MIIGGTFVLHQLIFWIHNGILLLITDVLWSNRLKKYKVQKHTSFMYERIHKQHHQFRAPICLASEYAHPIEFVISNIGPVAAGPLLFQSHLLTTWIWLLVALISTNNSHSGYCI
;
A
#
# COMPACT_ATOMS: atom_id res chain seq x y z
N MET A 1 -34.00 -1.04 -15.33
CA MET A 1 -33.15 -2.06 -14.68
C MET A 1 -31.90 -2.29 -15.54
N ILE A 2 -30.95 -1.35 -15.54
CA ILE A 2 -29.63 -1.42 -16.26
C ILE A 2 -28.47 -1.28 -15.24
N ILE A 3 -28.79 -1.23 -13.95
CA ILE A 3 -27.86 -0.83 -12.88
C ILE A 3 -26.88 -1.96 -12.50
N GLY A 4 -27.21 -3.22 -12.79
CA GLY A 4 -26.37 -4.38 -12.42
C GLY A 4 -25.15 -4.58 -13.33
N GLY A 5 -25.27 -4.34 -14.64
CA GLY A 5 -24.20 -4.62 -15.60
C GLY A 5 -23.02 -3.64 -15.50
N THR A 6 -23.31 -2.35 -15.35
CA THR A 6 -22.29 -1.30 -15.20
C THR A 6 -21.56 -1.42 -13.86
N PHE A 7 -22.26 -1.81 -12.79
CA PHE A 7 -21.67 -2.04 -11.48
C PHE A 7 -20.67 -3.19 -11.49
N VAL A 8 -21.03 -4.34 -12.07
CA VAL A 8 -20.13 -5.50 -12.18
C VAL A 8 -18.89 -5.15 -13.00
N LEU A 9 -19.06 -4.44 -14.13
CA LEU A 9 -17.95 -3.98 -14.94
C LEU A 9 -17.01 -3.05 -14.15
N HIS A 10 -17.55 -2.13 -13.34
CA HIS A 10 -16.75 -1.27 -12.47
C HIS A 10 -15.94 -2.07 -11.45
N GLN A 11 -16.51 -3.10 -10.82
CA GLN A 11 -15.77 -3.96 -9.89
C GLN A 11 -14.66 -4.75 -10.61
N LEU A 12 -14.89 -5.22 -11.84
CA LEU A 12 -13.88 -5.92 -12.64
C LEU A 12 -12.72 -4.99 -13.02
N ILE A 13 -13.03 -3.78 -13.49
CA ILE A 13 -12.01 -2.77 -13.81
C ILE A 13 -11.22 -2.40 -12.57
N PHE A 14 -11.88 -2.25 -11.42
CA PHE A 14 -11.23 -2.03 -10.13
C PHE A 14 -10.18 -3.11 -9.84
N TRP A 15 -10.53 -4.39 -9.94
CA TRP A 15 -9.62 -5.50 -9.65
C TRP A 15 -8.46 -5.59 -10.65
N ILE A 16 -8.72 -5.37 -11.94
CA ILE A 16 -7.68 -5.36 -12.97
C ILE A 16 -6.71 -4.20 -12.72
N HIS A 17 -7.24 -2.99 -12.53
CA HIS A 17 -6.43 -1.78 -12.32
C HIS A 17 -5.56 -1.89 -11.05
N ASN A 18 -6.18 -2.19 -9.91
CA ASN A 18 -5.48 -2.25 -8.63
C ASN A 18 -4.57 -3.48 -8.53
N GLY A 19 -4.94 -4.60 -9.15
CA GLY A 19 -4.09 -5.79 -9.25
C GLY A 19 -2.83 -5.52 -10.08
N ILE A 20 -2.96 -4.87 -11.23
CA ILE A 20 -1.80 -4.46 -12.04
C ILE A 20 -0.93 -3.46 -11.26
N LEU A 21 -1.53 -2.46 -10.61
CA LEU A 21 -0.79 -1.52 -9.79
C LEU A 21 -0.03 -2.22 -8.67
N LEU A 22 -0.65 -3.16 -7.95
CA LEU A 22 -0.01 -3.93 -6.89
C LEU A 22 1.18 -4.75 -7.40
N LEU A 23 1.02 -5.43 -8.55
CA LEU A 23 2.11 -6.18 -9.18
C LEU A 23 3.25 -5.27 -9.62
N ILE A 24 2.92 -4.12 -10.23
CA ILE A 24 3.91 -3.12 -10.62
C ILE A 24 4.63 -2.59 -9.39
N THR A 25 3.91 -2.28 -8.30
CA THR A 25 4.54 -1.81 -7.07
C THR A 25 5.41 -2.91 -6.50
N ASP A 26 4.95 -4.14 -6.32
CA ASP A 26 5.76 -5.20 -5.70
C ASP A 26 7.02 -5.54 -6.53
N VAL A 27 6.89 -5.58 -7.87
CA VAL A 27 8.03 -5.86 -8.78
C VAL A 27 8.96 -4.67 -8.91
N LEU A 28 8.46 -3.45 -9.11
CA LEU A 28 9.32 -2.27 -9.28
C LEU A 28 9.91 -1.80 -7.95
N TRP A 29 9.15 -1.89 -6.85
CA TRP A 29 9.58 -1.48 -5.51
C TRP A 29 10.70 -2.36 -4.99
N SER A 30 10.57 -3.68 -5.11
CA SER A 30 11.64 -4.63 -4.73
C SER A 30 12.94 -4.36 -5.48
N ASN A 31 12.85 -4.05 -6.79
CA ASN A 31 14.01 -3.71 -7.62
C ASN A 31 14.56 -2.31 -7.32
N ARG A 32 13.70 -1.34 -7.00
CA ARG A 32 14.08 0.05 -6.68
C ARG A 32 14.74 0.13 -5.30
N LEU A 33 14.20 -0.50 -4.25
CA LEU A 33 14.81 -0.49 -2.92
C LEU A 33 16.21 -1.15 -2.89
N LYS A 34 16.40 -2.25 -3.63
CA LYS A 34 17.73 -2.88 -3.79
C LYS A 34 18.74 -1.94 -4.45
N LYS A 35 18.29 -1.15 -5.44
CA LYS A 35 19.11 -0.18 -6.19
C LYS A 35 19.39 1.11 -5.41
N TYR A 36 18.45 1.57 -4.59
CA TYR A 36 18.49 2.84 -3.87
C TYR A 36 18.56 2.63 -2.35
N LYS A 37 19.36 1.66 -1.87
CA LYS A 37 19.73 1.48 -0.45
C LYS A 37 20.59 2.63 0.09
N VAL A 38 20.19 3.85 -0.23
CA VAL A 38 20.63 5.16 0.21
C VAL A 38 19.35 5.98 0.36
N GLN A 39 18.49 5.61 1.31
CA GLN A 39 17.68 6.64 1.95
C GLN A 39 18.69 7.56 2.60
N LYS A 40 18.91 8.74 2.01
CA LYS A 40 19.80 9.74 2.62
C LYS A 40 19.21 10.06 3.99
N HIS A 41 19.86 9.57 5.04
CA HIS A 41 19.50 9.80 6.46
C HIS A 41 19.45 11.30 6.84
N THR A 42 19.73 12.20 5.90
CA THR A 42 19.83 13.65 6.04
C THR A 42 18.69 14.44 5.36
N SER A 43 17.66 13.80 4.80
CA SER A 43 16.50 14.54 4.30
C SER A 43 15.61 15.04 5.44
N PHE A 44 15.12 16.28 5.36
CA PHE A 44 14.17 16.86 6.32
C PHE A 44 12.95 15.95 6.56
N MET A 45 12.40 15.36 5.48
CA MET A 45 11.28 14.43 5.59
C MET A 45 11.66 13.13 6.30
N TYR A 46 12.91 12.67 6.12
CA TYR A 46 13.39 11.49 6.84
C TYR A 46 13.46 11.79 8.34
N GLU A 47 14.16 12.87 8.72
CA GLU A 47 14.41 13.17 10.13
C GLU A 47 13.13 13.47 10.93
N ARG A 48 12.17 14.17 10.32
CA ARG A 48 10.96 14.66 11.00
C ARG A 48 9.77 13.69 10.93
N ILE A 49 9.67 12.89 9.86
CA ILE A 49 8.47 12.10 9.57
C ILE A 49 8.83 10.61 9.52
N HIS A 50 9.72 10.21 8.60
CA HIS A 50 10.00 8.80 8.33
C HIS A 50 10.85 8.10 9.42
N LYS A 51 11.62 8.85 10.21
CA LYS A 51 12.49 8.31 11.25
C LYS A 51 11.70 7.50 12.29
N GLN A 52 10.47 7.92 12.60
CA GLN A 52 9.58 7.19 13.51
C GLN A 52 9.24 5.80 12.97
N HIS A 53 8.97 5.68 11.68
CA HIS A 53 8.63 4.40 11.03
C HIS A 53 9.78 3.38 11.12
N HIS A 54 11.03 3.85 11.03
CA HIS A 54 12.23 3.01 11.17
C HIS A 54 12.77 2.89 12.61
N GLN A 55 11.99 3.20 13.64
CA GLN A 55 12.45 3.05 15.03
C GLN A 55 12.64 1.57 15.42
N PHE A 56 11.86 0.67 14.83
CA PHE A 56 11.97 -0.77 15.05
C PHE A 56 12.99 -1.36 14.08
N ARG A 57 14.12 -1.83 14.61
CA ARG A 57 15.21 -2.40 13.80
C ARG A 57 14.98 -3.87 13.43
N ALA A 58 14.24 -4.60 14.25
CA ALA A 58 13.86 -5.97 13.95
C ALA A 58 12.68 -5.96 12.96
N PRO A 59 12.64 -6.89 11.98
CA PRO A 59 11.52 -7.02 11.07
C PRO A 59 10.29 -7.50 11.85
N ILE A 60 9.30 -6.63 11.99
CA ILE A 60 8.03 -6.91 12.68
C ILE A 60 6.92 -6.51 11.71
N CYS A 61 6.13 -7.47 11.25
CA CYS A 61 5.07 -7.21 10.26
C CYS A 61 4.17 -6.06 10.68
N LEU A 62 3.69 -6.07 11.93
CA LEU A 62 2.77 -5.06 12.47
C LEU A 62 3.41 -3.68 12.64
N ALA A 63 4.74 -3.58 12.68
CA ALA A 63 5.42 -2.29 12.75
C ALA A 63 5.35 -1.52 11.42
N SER A 64 4.93 -2.17 10.32
CA SER A 64 4.69 -1.54 9.01
C SER A 64 3.67 -0.39 9.09
N GLU A 65 2.67 -0.52 9.96
CA GLU A 65 1.61 0.49 10.14
C GLU A 65 1.99 1.56 11.17
N TYR A 66 3.07 1.34 11.92
CA TYR A 66 3.55 2.33 12.86
C TYR A 66 4.36 3.39 12.13
N ALA A 67 3.70 4.50 11.80
CA ALA A 67 4.31 5.63 11.11
C ALA A 67 3.87 6.97 11.72
N HIS A 68 4.56 8.04 11.37
CA HIS A 68 4.10 9.38 11.69
C HIS A 68 2.72 9.63 11.05
N PRO A 69 1.76 10.32 11.71
CA PRO A 69 0.38 10.44 11.19
C PRO A 69 0.28 10.93 9.74
N ILE A 70 1.12 11.89 9.36
CA ILE A 70 1.19 12.41 7.98
C ILE A 70 1.62 11.31 6.99
N GLU A 71 2.66 10.55 7.34
CA GLU A 71 3.12 9.44 6.53
C GLU A 71 2.08 8.33 6.46
N PHE A 72 1.44 8.00 7.58
CA PHE A 72 0.37 7.01 7.62
C PHE A 72 -0.77 7.38 6.66
N VAL A 73 -1.22 8.64 6.67
CA VAL A 73 -2.30 9.08 5.78
C VAL A 73 -1.86 9.09 4.32
N ILE A 74 -0.66 9.59 4.01
CA ILE A 74 -0.21 9.77 2.62
C ILE A 74 0.29 8.45 2.00
N SER A 75 0.97 7.61 2.77
CA SER A 75 1.62 6.39 2.28
C SER A 75 0.77 5.14 2.49
N ASN A 76 0.00 5.05 3.58
CA ASN A 76 -0.78 3.84 3.89
C ASN A 76 -2.25 4.03 3.51
N ILE A 77 -2.94 5.03 4.08
CA ILE A 77 -4.38 5.19 3.84
C ILE A 77 -4.67 5.66 2.41
N GLY A 78 -3.99 6.71 1.95
CA GLY A 78 -4.29 7.39 0.69
C GLY A 78 -4.28 6.44 -0.51
N PRO A 79 -3.20 5.68 -0.76
CA PRO A 79 -3.12 4.75 -1.88
C PRO A 79 -4.16 3.63 -1.78
N VAL A 80 -4.39 3.09 -0.58
CA VAL A 80 -5.35 2.00 -0.37
C VAL A 80 -6.79 2.47 -0.56
N ALA A 81 -7.12 3.68 -0.12
CA ALA A 81 -8.45 4.27 -0.25
C ALA A 81 -8.73 4.81 -1.66
N ALA A 82 -7.71 5.22 -2.41
CA ALA A 82 -7.86 5.81 -3.74
C ALA A 82 -8.61 4.89 -4.70
N GLY A 83 -8.25 3.60 -4.77
CA GLY A 83 -8.93 2.63 -5.63
C GLY A 83 -10.45 2.55 -5.36
N PRO A 84 -10.87 2.17 -4.15
CA PRO A 84 -12.29 2.07 -3.80
C PRO A 84 -13.08 3.36 -4.04
N LEU A 85 -12.48 4.52 -3.74
CA LEU A 85 -13.13 5.83 -3.94
C LEU A 85 -13.28 6.19 -5.42
N LEU A 86 -12.25 5.94 -6.24
CA LEU A 86 -12.26 6.24 -7.67
C LEU A 86 -13.24 5.36 -8.46
N PHE A 87 -13.34 4.08 -8.09
CA PHE A 87 -14.20 3.12 -8.79
C PHE A 87 -15.59 2.95 -8.16
N GLN A 88 -15.88 3.69 -7.08
CA GLN A 88 -17.11 3.57 -6.29
C GLN A 88 -17.39 2.11 -5.92
N SER A 89 -16.36 1.44 -5.40
CA SER A 89 -16.37 0.01 -5.17
C SER A 89 -17.40 -0.39 -4.11
N HIS A 90 -17.91 -1.62 -4.23
CA HIS A 90 -18.76 -2.19 -3.20
C HIS A 90 -18.03 -2.22 -1.86
N LEU A 91 -18.76 -2.15 -0.74
CA LEU A 91 -18.17 -2.27 0.58
C LEU A 91 -17.39 -3.59 0.70
N LEU A 92 -18.00 -4.72 0.34
CA LEU A 92 -17.30 -6.02 0.39
C LEU A 92 -16.00 -6.03 -0.44
N THR A 93 -16.02 -5.48 -1.66
CA THR A 93 -14.82 -5.34 -2.51
C THR A 93 -13.75 -4.52 -1.79
N THR A 94 -14.15 -3.41 -1.17
CA THR A 94 -13.26 -2.51 -0.43
C THR A 94 -12.60 -3.22 0.75
N TRP A 95 -13.35 -4.03 1.49
CA TRP A 95 -12.83 -4.80 2.63
C TRP A 95 -11.84 -5.89 2.20
N ILE A 96 -12.15 -6.61 1.12
CA ILE A 96 -11.23 -7.62 0.57
C ILE A 96 -9.96 -6.94 0.05
N TRP A 97 -10.09 -5.81 -0.65
CA TRP A 97 -8.96 -5.02 -1.11
C TRP A 97 -8.08 -4.52 0.04
N LEU A 98 -8.69 -3.99 1.11
CA LEU A 98 -7.97 -3.56 2.30
C LEU A 98 -7.17 -4.72 2.93
N LEU A 99 -7.76 -5.91 3.02
CA LEU A 99 -7.07 -7.10 3.51
C LEU A 99 -5.86 -7.47 2.63
N VAL A 100 -6.01 -7.46 1.30
CA VAL A 100 -4.91 -7.72 0.36
C VAL A 100 -3.78 -6.70 0.52
N ALA A 101 -4.11 -5.41 0.60
CA ALA A 101 -3.14 -4.34 0.76
C ALA A 101 -2.36 -4.43 2.08
N LEU A 102 -3.05 -4.74 3.18
CA LEU A 102 -2.42 -4.95 4.49
C LEU A 102 -1.50 -6.17 4.49
N ILE A 103 -1.92 -7.28 3.86
CA ILE A 103 -1.08 -8.48 3.74
C ILE A 103 0.18 -8.18 2.93
N SER A 104 0.07 -7.51 1.77
CA SER A 104 1.24 -7.13 0.96
C SER A 104 2.22 -6.22 1.74
N THR A 105 1.68 -5.21 2.43
CA THR A 105 2.48 -4.28 3.25
C THR A 105 3.18 -4.99 4.40
N ASN A 106 2.47 -5.85 5.13
CA ASN A 106 3.02 -6.63 6.23
C ASN A 106 4.07 -7.63 5.76
N ASN A 107 3.85 -8.30 4.62
CA ASN A 107 4.82 -9.22 4.05
C ASN A 107 6.13 -8.51 3.72
N SER A 108 6.08 -7.30 3.19
CA SER A 108 7.27 -6.48 2.91
C SER A 108 8.09 -6.11 4.15
N HIS A 109 7.48 -6.14 5.35
CA HIS A 109 8.13 -5.81 6.63
C HIS A 109 8.39 -7.04 7.52
N SER A 110 7.99 -8.22 7.04
CA SER A 110 8.09 -9.48 7.78
C SER A 110 9.51 -10.04 7.88
N GLY A 111 10.43 -9.53 7.04
CA GLY A 111 11.78 -10.06 6.91
C GLY A 111 11.86 -11.36 6.11
N TYR A 112 10.73 -11.90 5.65
CA TYR A 112 10.70 -13.01 4.69
C TYR A 112 10.80 -12.47 3.27
N CYS A 113 11.72 -13.02 2.49
CA CYS A 113 11.75 -12.82 1.04
C CYS A 113 10.74 -13.78 0.41
N ILE A 114 9.66 -13.25 -0.15
CA ILE A 114 8.77 -13.96 -1.08
C ILE A 114 9.07 -13.45 -2.49
#